data_AF-A0A7X9HUB0-F1
#
_entry.id   AF-A0A7X9HUB0-F1
#
_cell.length_a   1.000
_cell.length_b   1.000
_cell.length_c   1.000
_cell.angle_alpha   90.00
_cell.angle_beta   90.00
_cell.angle_gamma   90.00
#
_symmetry.space_group_name_H-M   'P 1'
#
loop_
_entity.id
_entity.type
_entity.pdbx_description
1 polymer ?
#
loop_
_entity_poly.entity_id
_entity_poly.type
_entity_poly.pdbx_seq_one_letter_code
_entity_poly.pdbx_strand_id
1 'polypeptide(L)'
;MADNFGLKIGVEGEWEFKKALSDINQSFKVLGSEMNLVSSQFDKQDKSIQALTSRNNVLNKEIDAQKDKISTLEAALKNASDSFGETDRRTKNWVIQLNNAKAELNNMEKELDESAKEADKLGDELEESGKSADNAGSKFEKLGGILKGI
;
A
#
# COMPACT_ATOMS: atom_id res chain seq x y z
N MET A 1 -48.10 -10.16 10.13
CA MET A 1 -47.44 -8.86 9.85
C MET A 1 -46.01 -8.89 10.37
N ALA A 2 -45.18 -9.76 9.81
CA ALA A 2 -43.76 -9.84 10.09
C ALA A 2 -43.11 -9.87 8.72
N ASP A 3 -42.60 -8.73 8.24
CA ASP A 3 -41.80 -8.65 7.00
C ASP A 3 -41.20 -7.26 6.74
N ASN A 4 -41.58 -6.21 7.50
CA ASN A 4 -41.10 -4.85 7.22
C ASN A 4 -39.93 -4.40 8.10
N PHE A 5 -39.62 -5.13 9.19
CA PHE A 5 -38.59 -4.73 10.16
C PHE A 5 -37.19 -5.17 9.73
N GLY A 6 -37.03 -6.42 9.25
CA GLY A 6 -35.76 -6.90 8.68
C GLY A 6 -35.37 -6.17 7.40
N LEU A 7 -36.35 -5.83 6.56
CA LEU A 7 -36.12 -5.02 5.35
C LEU A 7 -35.69 -3.58 5.66
N LYS A 8 -36.28 -2.91 6.68
CA LYS A 8 -35.84 -1.57 7.10
C LYS A 8 -34.44 -1.57 7.73
N ILE A 9 -34.13 -2.55 8.60
CA ILE A 9 -32.80 -2.67 9.20
C ILE A 9 -31.74 -3.01 8.14
N GLY A 10 -32.08 -3.81 7.13
CA GLY A 10 -31.16 -4.09 6.01
C GLY A 10 -30.85 -2.85 5.15
N VAL A 11 -31.83 -1.98 4.91
CA VAL A 11 -31.66 -0.77 4.09
C VAL A 11 -30.80 0.29 4.78
N GLU A 12 -30.93 0.41 6.11
CA GLU A 12 -30.10 1.28 6.97
C GLU A 12 -28.85 0.58 7.52
N GLY A 13 -28.45 -0.53 6.91
CA GLY A 13 -27.05 -0.98 6.96
C GLY A 13 -26.42 -0.89 5.57
N GLU A 14 -27.23 -1.09 4.53
CA GLU A 14 -26.80 -0.96 3.13
C GLU A 14 -26.40 0.47 2.77
N TRP A 15 -27.06 1.49 3.35
CA TRP A 15 -26.73 2.89 3.10
C TRP A 15 -25.37 3.27 3.69
N GLU A 16 -25.16 2.99 4.97
CA GLU A 16 -23.93 3.23 5.72
C GLU A 16 -22.77 2.51 5.08
N PHE A 17 -23.00 1.26 4.67
CA PHE A 17 -22.03 0.48 3.93
C PHE A 17 -21.66 1.14 2.59
N LYS A 18 -22.66 1.52 1.78
CA LYS A 18 -22.41 2.19 0.48
C LYS A 18 -21.68 3.51 0.67
N LYS A 19 -22.00 4.25 1.74
CA LYS A 19 -21.31 5.47 2.12
C LYS A 19 -19.86 5.19 2.48
N ALA A 20 -19.60 4.24 3.37
CA ALA A 20 -18.24 3.85 3.76
C ALA A 20 -17.40 3.40 2.56
N LEU A 21 -17.95 2.57 1.67
CA LEU A 21 -17.26 2.21 0.42
C LEU A 21 -17.01 3.42 -0.49
N SER A 22 -17.97 4.33 -0.60
CA SER A 22 -17.79 5.56 -1.39
C SER A 22 -16.65 6.41 -0.82
N ASP A 23 -16.62 6.60 0.50
CA ASP A 23 -15.59 7.38 1.18
C ASP A 23 -14.22 6.73 1.00
N ILE A 24 -14.11 5.42 1.17
CA ILE A 24 -12.87 4.65 0.90
C ILE A 24 -12.44 4.79 -0.56
N ASN A 25 -13.36 4.71 -1.52
CA ASN A 25 -13.04 4.89 -2.93
C ASN A 25 -12.59 6.32 -3.25
N GLN A 26 -13.07 7.33 -2.51
CA GLN A 26 -12.54 8.70 -2.61
C GLN A 26 -11.11 8.77 -2.07
N SER A 27 -10.83 8.13 -0.94
CA SER A 27 -9.46 8.00 -0.41
C SER A 27 -8.52 7.38 -1.44
N PHE A 28 -8.91 6.30 -2.11
CA PHE A 28 -8.10 5.70 -3.19
C PHE A 28 -7.84 6.66 -4.36
N LYS A 29 -8.80 7.52 -4.73
CA LYS A 29 -8.58 8.53 -5.78
C LYS A 29 -7.55 9.57 -5.35
N VAL A 30 -7.63 10.01 -4.09
CA VAL A 30 -6.66 10.96 -3.52
C VAL A 30 -5.28 10.31 -3.45
N LEU A 31 -5.18 9.10 -2.91
CA LEU A 31 -3.91 8.36 -2.81
C LEU A 31 -3.30 8.06 -4.18
N GLY A 32 -4.11 7.66 -5.17
CA GLY A 32 -3.62 7.51 -6.54
C GLY A 32 -3.12 8.82 -7.14
N SER A 33 -3.72 9.96 -6.80
CA SER A 33 -3.20 11.28 -7.20
C SER A 33 -1.91 11.65 -6.48
N GLU A 34 -1.76 11.30 -5.20
CA GLU A 34 -0.52 11.45 -4.44
C GLU A 34 0.59 10.59 -5.04
N MET A 35 0.30 9.33 -5.38
CA MET A 35 1.25 8.41 -6.01
C MET A 35 1.71 8.94 -7.38
N ASN A 36 0.78 9.50 -8.16
CA ASN A 36 1.12 10.14 -9.44
C ASN A 36 2.03 11.36 -9.25
N LEU A 37 1.76 12.19 -8.23
CA LEU A 37 2.61 13.33 -7.91
C LEU A 37 4.01 12.87 -7.51
N VAL A 38 4.13 11.92 -6.57
CA VAL A 38 5.40 11.33 -6.17
C VAL A 38 6.12 10.75 -7.39
N SER A 39 5.44 9.99 -8.23
CA SER A 39 6.01 9.41 -9.45
C SER A 39 6.46 10.43 -10.48
N SER A 40 5.89 11.66 -10.47
CA SER A 40 6.31 12.75 -11.35
C SER A 40 7.49 13.56 -10.81
N GLN A 41 7.72 13.52 -9.50
CA GLN A 41 8.85 14.18 -8.84
C GLN A 41 10.17 13.44 -9.06
N PHE A 42 10.09 12.14 -9.34
CA PHE A 42 11.23 11.27 -9.58
C PHE A 42 11.18 10.73 -11.01
N ASP A 43 12.33 10.37 -11.59
CA ASP A 43 12.32 9.61 -12.83
C ASP A 43 11.62 8.25 -12.60
N LYS A 44 10.92 7.75 -13.63
CA LYS A 44 10.23 6.44 -13.53
C LYS A 44 11.19 5.29 -13.21
N GLN A 45 12.47 5.44 -13.54
CA GLN A 45 13.54 4.49 -13.26
C GLN A 45 14.39 4.89 -12.05
N ASP A 46 14.05 5.99 -11.37
CA ASP A 46 14.73 6.40 -10.16
C ASP A 46 14.45 5.38 -9.06
N LYS A 47 15.55 4.77 -8.59
CA LYS A 47 15.61 3.77 -7.53
C LYS A 47 16.27 4.31 -6.28
N SER A 48 16.53 5.61 -6.19
CA SER A 48 17.10 6.22 -5.00
C SER A 48 16.25 5.90 -3.77
N ILE A 49 16.91 5.79 -2.61
CA ILE A 49 16.24 5.54 -1.33
C ILE A 49 15.10 6.55 -1.09
N GLN A 50 15.28 7.81 -1.49
CA GLN A 50 14.26 8.84 -1.36
C GLN A 50 13.03 8.59 -2.25
N ALA A 51 13.24 8.18 -3.51
CA ALA A 51 12.16 7.83 -4.42
C ALA A 51 11.38 6.60 -3.92
N LEU A 52 12.09 5.53 -3.54
CA LEU A 52 11.48 4.31 -3.00
C LEU A 52 10.70 4.60 -1.71
N THR A 53 11.29 5.33 -0.78
CA THR A 53 10.63 5.71 0.49
C THR A 53 9.35 6.51 0.23
N SER A 54 9.40 7.48 -0.69
CA SER A 54 8.23 8.32 -1.00
C SER A 54 7.09 7.53 -1.63
N ARG A 55 7.41 6.60 -2.55
CA ARG A 55 6.42 5.69 -3.15
C ARG A 55 5.83 4.75 -2.09
N ASN A 56 6.68 4.13 -1.26
CA ASN A 56 6.25 3.22 -0.20
C ASN A 56 5.37 3.91 0.85
N ASN A 57 5.60 5.19 1.14
CA ASN A 57 4.73 5.94 2.04
C ASN A 57 3.29 6.05 1.51
N VAL A 58 3.10 6.26 0.21
CA VAL A 58 1.76 6.30 -0.38
C VAL A 58 1.17 4.89 -0.46
N LEU A 59 1.96 3.89 -0.87
CA LEU A 59 1.52 2.49 -0.93
C LEU A 59 1.06 1.96 0.45
N ASN A 60 1.74 2.32 1.54
CA ASN A 60 1.30 1.97 2.89
C ASN A 60 -0.08 2.55 3.22
N LYS A 61 -0.35 3.81 2.85
CA LYS A 61 -1.69 4.41 3.03
C LYS A 61 -2.75 3.69 2.19
N GLU A 62 -2.40 3.25 0.97
CA GLU A 62 -3.30 2.48 0.10
C GLU A 62 -3.61 1.10 0.71
N ILE A 63 -2.61 0.44 1.30
CA ILE A 63 -2.78 -0.80 2.06
C ILE A 63 -3.73 -0.60 3.23
N ASP A 64 -3.58 0.48 4.00
CA ASP A 64 -4.47 0.77 5.13
C ASP A 64 -5.92 1.02 4.65
N ALA A 65 -6.10 1.82 3.59
CA ALA A 65 -7.42 2.04 3.00
C ALA A 65 -8.05 0.74 2.47
N GLN A 66 -7.24 -0.19 1.96
CA GLN A 66 -7.72 -1.50 1.51
C GLN A 66 -8.12 -2.40 2.68
N LYS A 67 -7.38 -2.37 3.79
CA LYS A 67 -7.77 -3.07 5.02
C LYS A 67 -9.12 -2.57 5.53
N ASP A 68 -9.35 -1.27 5.50
CA ASP A 68 -10.66 -0.67 5.85
C ASP A 68 -11.76 -1.12 4.89
N LYS A 69 -11.47 -1.20 3.59
CA LYS A 69 -12.40 -1.73 2.57
C LYS A 69 -12.79 -3.17 2.85
N ILE A 70 -11.81 -4.01 3.18
CA ILE A 70 -12.01 -5.42 3.52
C ILE A 70 -12.87 -5.53 4.78
N SER A 71 -12.55 -4.78 5.84
CA SER A 71 -13.34 -4.79 7.08
C SER A 71 -14.80 -4.39 6.82
N THR A 72 -15.01 -3.35 5.99
CA THR A 72 -16.34 -2.90 5.58
C THR A 72 -17.10 -3.97 4.78
N LEU A 73 -16.42 -4.66 3.85
CA LEU A 73 -16.97 -5.78 3.08
C LEU A 73 -17.30 -7.00 3.94
N GLU A 74 -16.49 -7.31 4.95
CA GLU A 74 -16.76 -8.38 5.91
C GLU A 74 -18.01 -8.10 6.74
N ALA A 75 -18.18 -6.86 7.22
CA ALA A 75 -19.37 -6.43 7.94
C ALA A 75 -20.64 -6.54 7.07
N ALA A 76 -20.57 -6.11 5.81
CA ALA A 76 -21.69 -6.23 4.88
C ALA A 76 -22.00 -7.68 4.50
N LEU A 77 -20.98 -8.51 4.29
CA LEU A 77 -21.16 -9.93 4.03
C LEU A 77 -21.88 -10.59 5.21
N LYS A 78 -21.45 -10.31 6.45
CA LYS A 78 -22.12 -10.83 7.65
C LYS A 78 -23.58 -10.41 7.70
N ASN A 79 -23.88 -9.12 7.52
CA ASN A 79 -25.25 -8.62 7.53
C ASN A 79 -26.11 -9.25 6.42
N ALA A 80 -25.55 -9.41 5.22
CA ALA A 80 -26.23 -10.03 4.09
C ALA A 80 -26.49 -11.53 4.32
N SER A 81 -25.52 -12.26 4.88
CA SER A 81 -25.71 -13.67 5.27
C SER A 81 -26.79 -13.82 6.32
N ASP A 82 -26.79 -12.97 7.36
CA ASP A 82 -27.78 -12.99 8.44
C ASP A 82 -29.20 -12.64 7.93
N SER A 83 -29.31 -11.74 6.95
CA SER A 83 -30.60 -11.22 6.46
C SER A 83 -31.18 -11.99 5.26
N PHE A 84 -30.33 -12.40 4.33
CA PHE A 84 -30.73 -12.99 3.04
C PHE A 84 -30.30 -14.45 2.89
N GLY A 85 -29.42 -14.94 3.76
CA GLY A 85 -28.84 -16.28 3.68
C GLY A 85 -27.61 -16.35 2.77
N GLU A 86 -26.75 -17.34 3.03
CA GLU A 86 -25.46 -17.52 2.34
C GLU A 86 -25.61 -17.92 0.87
N THR A 87 -26.70 -18.59 0.52
CA THR A 87 -26.94 -19.06 -0.86
C THR A 87 -27.53 -17.99 -1.75
N ASP A 88 -27.97 -16.86 -1.18
CA ASP A 88 -28.53 -15.73 -1.92
C ASP A 88 -27.50 -15.11 -2.88
N ARG A 89 -28.01 -14.61 -4.01
CA ARG A 89 -27.19 -14.04 -5.07
C ARG A 89 -26.45 -12.78 -4.62
N ARG A 90 -27.04 -11.96 -3.75
CA ARG A 90 -26.42 -10.74 -3.21
C ARG A 90 -25.29 -11.09 -2.26
N THR A 91 -25.53 -12.04 -1.36
CA THR A 91 -24.52 -12.56 -0.42
C THR A 91 -23.31 -13.14 -1.17
N LYS A 92 -23.54 -13.95 -2.21
CA LYS A 92 -22.47 -14.45 -3.08
C LYS A 92 -21.67 -13.34 -3.78
N ASN A 93 -22.34 -12.25 -4.20
CA ASN A 93 -21.66 -11.10 -4.78
C ASN A 93 -20.75 -10.39 -3.76
N TRP A 94 -21.16 -10.30 -2.50
CA TRP A 94 -20.30 -9.78 -1.43
C TRP A 94 -19.06 -10.64 -1.21
N VAL A 95 -19.21 -11.97 -1.20
CA VAL A 95 -18.06 -12.90 -1.11
C VAL A 95 -17.06 -12.65 -2.23
N ILE A 96 -17.53 -12.48 -3.47
CA ILE A 96 -16.67 -12.20 -4.63
C ILE A 96 -15.90 -10.89 -4.43
N GLN A 97 -16.59 -9.81 -4.03
CA GLN A 97 -15.96 -8.51 -3.79
C GLN A 97 -14.92 -8.57 -2.67
N LEU A 98 -15.25 -9.27 -1.58
CA LEU A 98 -14.33 -9.46 -0.46
C LEU A 98 -13.07 -10.22 -0.89
N ASN A 99 -13.22 -11.31 -1.65
CA ASN A 99 -12.09 -12.10 -2.13
C ASN A 99 -11.20 -11.29 -3.08
N ASN A 100 -11.80 -10.52 -3.98
CA ASN A 100 -11.05 -9.63 -4.87
C ASN A 100 -10.29 -8.56 -4.08
N ALA A 101 -10.92 -7.96 -3.07
CA ALA A 101 -10.27 -6.97 -2.22
C ALA A 101 -9.09 -7.58 -1.42
N LYS A 102 -9.25 -8.80 -0.91
CA LYS A 102 -8.16 -9.55 -0.24
C LYS A 102 -7.01 -9.89 -1.19
N ALA A 103 -7.32 -10.29 -2.43
CA ALA A 103 -6.29 -10.55 -3.43
C ALA A 103 -5.50 -9.28 -3.80
N GLU A 104 -6.20 -8.15 -3.95
CA GLU A 104 -5.58 -6.84 -4.18
C GLU A 104 -4.69 -6.41 -3.00
N LEU A 105 -5.15 -6.60 -1.75
CA LEU A 105 -4.33 -6.36 -0.56
C LEU A 105 -3.04 -7.20 -0.58
N ASN A 106 -3.15 -8.51 -0.85
CA ASN A 106 -1.99 -9.38 -0.91
C ASN A 106 -0.96 -8.93 -1.97
N ASN A 107 -1.44 -8.41 -3.12
CA ASN A 107 -0.56 -7.88 -4.16
C ASN A 107 0.15 -6.60 -3.70
N MET A 108 -0.56 -5.68 -3.04
CA MET A 108 0.05 -4.45 -2.51
C MET A 108 1.06 -4.74 -1.40
N GLU A 109 0.76 -5.65 -0.47
CA GLU A 109 1.71 -6.06 0.58
C GLU A 109 2.96 -6.72 -0.01
N LYS A 110 2.80 -7.48 -1.10
CA LYS A 110 3.93 -8.05 -1.83
C LYS A 110 4.76 -6.97 -2.54
N GLU A 111 4.13 -5.99 -3.18
CA GLU A 111 4.83 -4.87 -3.81
C GLU A 111 5.64 -4.08 -2.78
N LEU A 112 5.07 -3.84 -1.61
CA LEU A 112 5.76 -3.18 -0.51
C LEU A 112 6.98 -3.98 -0.01
N ASP A 113 6.83 -5.29 0.16
CA ASP A 113 7.94 -6.19 0.54
C ASP A 113 9.06 -6.22 -0.51
N GLU A 114 8.70 -6.26 -1.80
CA GLU A 114 9.67 -6.19 -2.89
C GLU A 114 10.41 -4.85 -2.91
N SER A 115 9.71 -3.74 -2.67
CA SER A 115 10.32 -2.42 -2.59
C SER A 115 11.23 -2.26 -1.36
N ALA A 116 10.84 -2.81 -0.21
CA ALA A 116 11.69 -2.82 0.98
C ALA A 116 13.02 -3.57 0.72
N LYS A 117 12.96 -4.74 0.07
CA LYS A 117 14.15 -5.50 -0.33
C LYS A 117 15.03 -4.74 -1.33
N GLU A 118 14.45 -3.95 -2.23
CA GLU A 118 15.21 -3.11 -3.16
C GLU A 118 15.93 -1.98 -2.42
N ALA A 119 15.25 -1.35 -1.45
CA ALA A 119 15.86 -0.33 -0.60
C ALA A 119 17.01 -0.88 0.24
N ASP A 120 16.86 -2.06 0.84
CA ASP A 120 17.92 -2.73 1.61
C ASP A 120 19.16 -3.00 0.75
N LYS A 121 18.97 -3.56 -0.45
CA LYS A 121 20.08 -3.82 -1.40
C LYS A 121 20.81 -2.54 -1.79
N LEU A 122 20.07 -1.47 -2.07
CA LEU A 122 20.68 -0.18 -2.37
C LEU A 122 21.45 0.36 -1.16
N GLY A 123 20.96 0.16 0.05
CA GLY A 123 21.67 0.48 1.29
C GLY A 123 23.02 -0.23 1.38
N ASP A 124 23.05 -1.54 1.13
CA ASP A 124 24.27 -2.35 1.14
C ASP A 124 25.28 -1.88 0.09
N GLU A 125 24.84 -1.61 -1.15
CA GLU A 125 25.69 -1.11 -2.24
C GLU A 125 26.30 0.27 -1.93
N LEU A 126 25.53 1.15 -1.28
CA LEU A 126 26.01 2.47 -0.84
C LEU A 126 27.04 2.34 0.28
N GLU A 127 26.86 1.42 1.22
CA GLU A 127 27.83 1.17 2.29
C GLU A 127 29.16 0.64 1.73
N GLU A 128 29.11 -0.31 0.80
CA GLU A 128 30.31 -0.85 0.12
C GLU A 128 31.04 0.24 -0.67
N SER A 129 30.28 1.09 -1.37
CA SER A 129 30.82 2.23 -2.11
C SER A 129 31.50 3.24 -1.17
N GLY A 130 30.88 3.54 -0.02
CA GLY A 130 31.45 4.40 1.01
C GLY A 130 32.77 3.86 1.56
N LYS A 131 32.80 2.58 1.94
CA LYS A 131 34.04 1.89 2.38
C LYS A 131 35.14 1.95 1.32
N SER A 132 34.78 1.78 0.05
CA SER A 132 35.73 1.85 -1.05
C SER A 132 36.30 3.27 -1.24
N ALA A 133 35.45 4.29 -1.14
CA ALA A 133 35.85 5.70 -1.21
C ALA A 133 36.78 6.09 -0.04
N ASP A 134 36.46 5.69 1.19
CA ASP A 134 37.30 5.93 2.37
C ASP A 134 38.69 5.30 2.24
N ASN A 135 38.74 4.06 1.74
CA ASN A 135 39.98 3.35 1.45
C ASN A 135 40.82 4.07 0.38
N ALA A 136 40.19 4.61 -0.67
CA ALA A 136 40.86 5.39 -1.71
C ALA A 136 41.38 6.73 -1.16
N GLY A 137 40.55 7.45 -0.39
CA GLY A 137 40.93 8.71 0.28
C GLY A 137 42.14 8.52 1.19
N SER A 138 42.11 7.48 2.03
CA SER A 138 43.23 7.13 2.93
C SER A 138 44.54 6.84 2.17
N LYS A 139 44.48 6.22 0.99
CA LYS A 139 45.66 5.99 0.14
C LYS A 139 46.17 7.29 -0.48
N PHE A 140 45.26 8.14 -0.95
CA PHE A 140 45.60 9.42 -1.55
C PHE A 140 46.25 10.37 -0.53
N GLU A 141 45.72 10.43 0.70
CA GLU A 141 46.32 11.21 1.80
C GLU A 141 47.75 10.76 2.10
N LYS A 142 48.00 9.45 2.16
CA LYS A 142 49.36 8.90 2.35
C LYS A 142 50.31 9.33 1.22
N LEU A 143 49.88 9.27 -0.03
CA LEU A 143 50.68 9.71 -1.19
C LEU A 143 50.96 11.22 -1.13
N GLY A 144 49.94 12.03 -0.80
CA GLY A 144 50.09 13.47 -0.64
C GLY A 144 51.05 13.84 0.50
N GLY A 145 51.04 13.08 1.61
CA GLY A 145 51.98 13.23 2.70
C GLY A 145 53.43 12.96 2.29
N ILE A 146 53.67 11.91 1.48
CA ILE A 146 55.01 11.60 0.94
C ILE A 146 55.51 12.72 0.04
N LEU A 147 54.66 13.22 -0.88
CA LEU A 147 55.04 14.28 -1.83
C LEU A 147 55.29 15.63 -1.16
N LYS A 148 54.60 15.96 -0.07
CA LYS A 148 54.85 17.20 0.71
C LYS A 148 56.12 17.14 1.57
N GLY A 149 56.64 15.94 1.83
CA GLY A 149 57.84 15.73 2.64
C GLY A 149 59.16 15.77 1.86
N ILE A 150 59.10 15.88 0.53
CA ILE A 150 60.24 16.06 -0.38
C ILE A 150 60.29 17.53 -0.81
#